data_AF-A0A8T4XJ74-F1
#
_entry.id   AF-A0A8T4XJ74-F1
#
_cell.length_a   1.000
_cell.length_b   1.000
_cell.length_c   1.000
_cell.angle_alpha   90.00
_cell.angle_beta   90.00
_cell.angle_gamma   90.00
#
_symmetry.space_group_name_H-M   'P 1'
#
loop_
_entity.id
_entity.type
_entity.pdbx_description
1 polymer ?
#
loop_
_entity_poly.entity_id
_entity_poly.type
_entity_poly.pdbx_seq_one_letter_code
_entity_poly.pdbx_strand_id
1 'polypeptide(L)'
;MCGYAGKFLEVNLSTMEIKEVRFSDEVLKDYVGGRGLAAKILWDRFGSRWETVDPLGSENLLLLLTGPLTGFFPGGRICVSGKSPQSNGVIGSTVGGEFGVELKCAGYDGIFVSGEAEKPVYLFIKDGDVEVRDASHIWGLDAKQTVAVLTRECRELLKKRFPQKGEWREPAILYIGPAGENKVRTAVVAAKWSHAAGYGGYGAVMGAKKLKAVVVKGTGPLPEVADMEAVKRLIQEVCNNAYESELWRRWGTGSGGYEVGAKSSSEPVRNWQDEWHDEKSFGVDQFENRVWVKQYWGDFGCPTTCLKLAVVRAGRFKGAITDNPDYELQAYVGTNLGIFTPEANVYMASVIDDLGLCGIQTGNVLGFAAELYQRGILTKEDLDGVELKWGDAEAFAVLAKKIAYREGVGDILAEGTYRAALKIGRLKGLDVMPYAVQVKGVGVGAHGIRSEKDYPEIYSYACSVQCGDHTSIACMPLDDSRSEHIRIFDDSGVICFFNTFGLPRALVFDFYKAVTGIELTKEEWVNTKAMKIIQLQRAMLLLGGPDLRWNPEIHDDNPPRFYEPLPSGPFKGKAVERARVDEEKRKYYELVGWDERGIPKSEVLRRLGLDDVDKALEKLR
;
A
#
# COMPACT_ATOMS: atom_id res chain seq x y z
N MET A 1 -1.60 -2.00 -28.73
CA MET A 1 -1.03 -0.68 -28.42
C MET A 1 0.37 -0.83 -27.84
N CYS A 2 1.34 0.00 -28.23
CA CYS A 2 2.71 -0.05 -27.71
C CYS A 2 2.75 0.13 -26.18
N GLY A 3 3.70 -0.53 -25.51
CA GLY A 3 3.83 -0.56 -24.06
C GLY A 3 2.93 -1.57 -23.35
N TYR A 4 1.93 -2.15 -24.02
CA TYR A 4 0.98 -3.11 -23.45
C TYR A 4 1.16 -4.50 -24.03
N ALA A 5 1.05 -5.53 -23.20
CA ALA A 5 0.96 -6.91 -23.68
C ALA A 5 -0.40 -7.18 -24.37
N GLY A 6 -1.43 -6.41 -24.02
CA GLY A 6 -2.75 -6.39 -24.64
C GLY A 6 -3.69 -7.51 -24.20
N LYS A 7 -3.36 -8.22 -23.11
CA LYS A 7 -4.15 -9.33 -22.56
C LYS A 7 -4.13 -9.29 -21.04
N PHE A 8 -5.25 -9.68 -20.43
CA PHE A 8 -5.41 -9.81 -18.98
C PHE A 8 -5.97 -11.20 -18.68
N LEU A 9 -5.61 -11.77 -17.53
CA LEU A 9 -6.18 -13.03 -17.06
C LEU A 9 -7.34 -12.75 -16.11
N GLU A 10 -8.51 -13.33 -16.38
CA GLU A 10 -9.62 -13.38 -15.43
C GLU A 10 -9.75 -14.82 -14.91
N VAL A 11 -9.56 -14.98 -13.60
CA VAL A 11 -9.55 -16.27 -12.89
C VAL A 11 -10.69 -16.29 -11.89
N ASN A 12 -11.57 -17.29 -11.99
CA ASN A 12 -12.61 -17.56 -11.00
C ASN A 12 -12.25 -18.82 -10.23
N LEU A 13 -11.92 -18.68 -8.95
CA LEU A 13 -11.45 -19.79 -8.12
C LEU A 13 -12.59 -20.71 -7.64
N SER A 14 -13.85 -20.31 -7.76
CA SER A 14 -14.98 -21.19 -7.45
C SER A 14 -15.32 -22.13 -8.61
N THR A 15 -15.13 -21.68 -9.86
CA THR A 15 -15.35 -22.51 -11.06
C THR A 15 -14.07 -23.09 -11.65
N MET A 16 -12.91 -22.61 -11.19
CA MET A 16 -11.58 -22.85 -11.77
C MET A 16 -11.48 -22.39 -13.24
N GLU A 17 -12.38 -21.50 -13.68
CA GLU A 17 -12.34 -20.93 -15.02
C GLU A 17 -11.21 -19.89 -15.12
N ILE A 18 -10.41 -20.01 -16.18
CA ILE A 18 -9.38 -19.05 -16.56
C ILE A 18 -9.69 -18.60 -17.99
N LYS A 19 -9.84 -17.29 -18.19
CA LYS A 19 -10.06 -16.71 -19.51
C LYS A 19 -9.18 -15.49 -19.73
N GLU A 20 -8.81 -15.28 -20.99
CA GLU A 20 -8.14 -14.04 -21.40
C GLU A 20 -9.20 -12.98 -21.73
N VAL A 21 -9.00 -11.77 -21.22
CA VAL A 21 -9.83 -10.60 -21.52
C VAL A 21 -8.97 -9.44 -22.03
N ARG A 22 -9.62 -8.51 -22.72
CA ARG A 22 -8.97 -7.35 -23.35
C ARG A 22 -9.78 -6.10 -23.04
N PHE A 23 -9.09 -4.97 -22.93
CA PHE A 23 -9.71 -3.65 -22.86
C PHE A 23 -9.49 -2.92 -24.17
N SER A 24 -10.40 -2.02 -24.51
CA SER A 24 -10.24 -1.18 -25.69
C SER A 24 -9.12 -0.17 -25.47
N ASP A 25 -8.53 0.32 -26.57
CA ASP A 25 -7.48 1.32 -26.52
C ASP A 25 -7.97 2.62 -25.85
N GLU A 26 -9.26 2.95 -25.96
CA GLU A 26 -9.87 4.12 -25.31
C GLU A 26 -9.85 3.98 -23.78
N VAL A 27 -10.19 2.80 -23.26
CA VAL A 27 -10.12 2.54 -21.80
C VAL A 27 -8.69 2.65 -21.32
N LEU A 28 -7.74 2.04 -22.03
CA LEU A 28 -6.32 2.09 -21.65
C LEU A 28 -5.75 3.52 -21.80
N LYS A 29 -6.21 4.32 -22.77
CA LYS A 29 -5.81 5.74 -22.89
C LYS A 29 -6.36 6.61 -21.77
N ASP A 30 -7.54 6.30 -21.24
CA ASP A 30 -8.18 7.09 -20.18
C ASP A 30 -7.71 6.71 -18.78
N TYR A 31 -7.44 5.42 -18.55
CA TYR A 31 -7.14 4.89 -17.23
C TYR A 31 -5.71 4.36 -17.09
N VAL A 32 -4.94 4.31 -18.19
CA VAL A 32 -3.52 3.93 -18.28
C VAL A 32 -3.24 2.49 -17.84
N GLY A 33 -3.37 2.19 -16.56
CA GLY A 33 -3.03 0.90 -15.97
C GLY A 33 -3.18 0.97 -14.47
N GLY A 34 -2.60 0.01 -13.76
CA GLY A 34 -2.46 0.05 -12.30
C GLY A 34 -3.70 0.56 -11.55
N ARG A 35 -3.52 1.60 -10.72
CA ARG A 35 -4.60 2.20 -9.91
C ARG A 35 -5.75 2.77 -10.73
N GLY A 36 -5.48 3.49 -11.80
CA GLY A 36 -6.51 4.08 -12.65
C GLY A 36 -7.40 3.02 -13.29
N LEU A 37 -6.78 1.99 -13.87
CA LEU A 37 -7.50 0.86 -14.47
C LEU A 37 -8.24 0.04 -13.42
N ALA A 38 -7.68 -0.12 -12.20
CA ALA A 38 -8.38 -0.78 -11.10
C ALA A 38 -9.69 -0.07 -10.75
N ALA A 39 -9.68 1.26 -10.61
CA ALA A 39 -10.89 2.03 -10.32
C ALA A 39 -11.97 1.83 -11.40
N LYS A 40 -11.58 1.84 -12.68
CA LYS A 40 -12.51 1.59 -13.79
C LYS A 40 -13.09 0.18 -13.78
N ILE A 41 -12.25 -0.83 -13.60
CA ILE A 41 -12.68 -2.24 -13.56
C ILE A 41 -13.67 -2.47 -12.42
N LEU A 42 -13.35 -1.98 -11.22
CA LEU A 42 -14.20 -2.16 -10.05
C LEU A 42 -15.56 -1.46 -10.23
N TRP A 43 -15.55 -0.26 -10.80
CA TRP A 43 -16.79 0.45 -11.11
C TRP A 43 -17.63 -0.30 -12.14
N ASP A 44 -17.03 -0.74 -13.26
CA ASP A 44 -17.76 -1.45 -14.32
C ASP A 44 -18.37 -2.77 -13.85
N ARG A 45 -17.70 -3.45 -12.92
CA ARG A 45 -18.13 -4.76 -12.42
C ARG A 45 -19.21 -4.66 -11.37
N PHE A 46 -19.18 -3.61 -10.54
CA PHE A 46 -20.06 -3.52 -9.39
C PHE A 46 -21.02 -2.33 -9.45
N GLY A 47 -20.56 -1.15 -9.87
CA GLY A 47 -21.38 0.05 -10.04
C GLY A 47 -22.34 0.29 -8.87
N SER A 48 -23.64 0.30 -9.17
CA SER A 48 -24.71 0.49 -8.16
C SER A 48 -24.77 -0.59 -7.09
N ARG A 49 -24.24 -1.80 -7.34
CA ARG A 49 -24.13 -2.89 -6.36
C ARG A 49 -22.94 -2.72 -5.41
N TRP A 50 -22.10 -1.71 -5.57
CA TRP A 50 -20.89 -1.53 -4.75
C TRP A 50 -21.16 -1.72 -3.26
N GLU A 51 -22.26 -1.17 -2.74
CA GLU A 51 -22.60 -1.20 -1.31
C GLU A 51 -22.91 -2.60 -0.75
N THR A 52 -23.27 -3.56 -1.59
CA THR A 52 -23.61 -4.93 -1.17
C THR A 52 -22.44 -5.90 -1.32
N VAL A 53 -21.38 -5.51 -2.04
CA VAL A 53 -20.18 -6.34 -2.21
C VAL A 53 -19.39 -6.36 -0.91
N ASP A 54 -19.33 -7.53 -0.26
CA ASP A 54 -18.44 -7.75 0.89
C ASP A 54 -16.98 -7.75 0.42
N PRO A 55 -16.10 -6.90 0.98
CA PRO A 55 -14.68 -6.89 0.63
C PRO A 55 -13.95 -8.23 0.90
N LEU A 56 -14.45 -9.06 1.82
CA LEU A 56 -13.89 -10.40 2.07
C LEU A 56 -14.77 -11.52 1.48
N GLY A 57 -15.76 -11.16 0.67
CA GLY A 57 -16.63 -12.09 -0.05
C GLY A 57 -16.02 -12.60 -1.35
N SER A 58 -16.57 -13.69 -1.86
CA SER A 58 -16.15 -14.32 -3.12
C SER A 58 -16.35 -13.41 -4.34
N GLU A 59 -17.34 -12.52 -4.32
CA GLU A 59 -17.62 -11.57 -5.40
C GLU A 59 -16.54 -10.48 -5.58
N ASN A 60 -15.87 -10.06 -4.49
CA ASN A 60 -14.87 -9.00 -4.58
C ASN A 60 -13.72 -9.42 -5.52
N LEU A 61 -13.14 -8.45 -6.24
CA LEU A 61 -12.01 -8.71 -7.11
C LEU A 61 -10.70 -8.38 -6.40
N LEU A 62 -9.73 -9.30 -6.50
CA LEU A 62 -8.32 -8.99 -6.29
C LEU A 62 -7.69 -8.72 -7.66
N LEU A 63 -7.15 -7.52 -7.84
CA LEU A 63 -6.55 -7.05 -9.08
C LEU A 63 -5.04 -6.94 -8.91
N LEU A 64 -4.27 -7.57 -9.80
CA LEU A 64 -2.81 -7.48 -9.89
C LEU A 64 -2.46 -6.88 -11.25
N LEU A 65 -2.16 -5.59 -11.31
CA LEU A 65 -2.12 -4.82 -12.55
C LEU A 65 -0.75 -4.18 -12.79
N THR A 66 -0.28 -4.31 -14.03
CA THR A 66 0.86 -3.54 -14.54
C THR A 66 0.39 -2.21 -15.14
N GLY A 67 1.35 -1.39 -15.54
CA GLY A 67 1.12 -0.23 -16.39
C GLY A 67 1.91 -0.37 -17.71
N PRO A 68 1.74 0.58 -18.64
CA PRO A 68 2.53 0.61 -19.88
C PRO A 68 4.02 0.80 -19.63
N LEU A 69 4.41 1.44 -18.52
CA LEU A 69 5.81 1.73 -18.21
C LEU A 69 6.52 0.58 -17.46
N THR A 70 5.77 -0.43 -17.00
CA THR A 70 6.31 -1.58 -16.29
C THR A 70 7.30 -2.35 -17.17
N GLY A 71 8.57 -2.40 -16.73
CA GLY A 71 9.68 -3.03 -17.47
C GLY A 71 10.51 -2.06 -18.31
N PHE A 72 10.05 -0.82 -18.52
CA PHE A 72 10.81 0.22 -19.23
C PHE A 72 11.31 1.31 -18.30
N PHE A 73 10.46 1.82 -17.42
CA PHE A 73 10.87 2.80 -16.42
C PHE A 73 11.65 2.11 -15.28
N PRO A 74 12.75 2.69 -14.76
CA PRO A 74 13.56 2.01 -13.75
C PRO A 74 12.81 1.69 -12.45
N GLY A 75 13.06 0.50 -11.89
CA GLY A 75 12.44 0.01 -10.66
C GLY A 75 11.05 -0.59 -10.85
N GLY A 76 11.00 -1.81 -11.38
CA GLY A 76 9.75 -2.52 -11.66
C GLY A 76 8.83 -2.68 -10.45
N ARG A 77 7.53 -2.48 -10.67
CA ARG A 77 6.46 -2.61 -9.66
C ARG A 77 5.26 -3.36 -10.21
N ILE A 78 4.35 -3.72 -9.32
CA ILE A 78 2.99 -4.19 -9.62
C ILE A 78 2.01 -3.45 -8.70
N CYS A 79 0.84 -3.09 -9.22
CA CYS A 79 -0.26 -2.52 -8.44
C CYS A 79 -1.22 -3.63 -8.00
N VAL A 80 -1.56 -3.65 -6.72
CA VAL A 80 -2.55 -4.52 -6.10
C VAL A 80 -3.75 -3.67 -5.68
N SER A 81 -4.95 -4.07 -6.09
CA SER A 81 -6.18 -3.33 -5.75
C SER A 81 -7.42 -4.23 -5.68
N GLY A 82 -8.54 -3.65 -5.25
CA GLY A 82 -9.82 -4.30 -5.02
C GLY A 82 -10.74 -3.42 -4.18
N LYS A 83 -11.88 -3.95 -3.73
CA LYS A 83 -12.61 -3.31 -2.63
C LYS A 83 -11.84 -3.55 -1.32
N SER A 84 -11.37 -2.47 -0.70
CA SER A 84 -10.56 -2.50 0.52
C SER A 84 -11.37 -3.00 1.72
N PRO A 85 -10.98 -4.09 2.41
CA PRO A 85 -11.59 -4.45 3.69
C PRO A 85 -11.36 -3.41 4.79
N GLN A 86 -10.38 -2.53 4.68
CA GLN A 86 -10.16 -1.50 5.70
C GLN A 86 -11.17 -0.36 5.57
N SER A 87 -11.34 0.17 4.36
CA SER A 87 -12.11 1.40 4.11
C SER A 87 -13.39 1.21 3.31
N ASN A 88 -13.67 0.03 2.74
CA ASN A 88 -14.74 -0.20 1.76
C ASN A 88 -14.66 0.67 0.48
N GLY A 89 -13.57 1.42 0.29
CA GLY A 89 -13.25 2.14 -0.93
C GLY A 89 -12.24 1.38 -1.80
N VAL A 90 -11.51 2.12 -2.62
CA VAL A 90 -10.48 1.58 -3.53
C VAL A 90 -9.14 2.25 -3.24
N ILE A 91 -8.12 1.44 -2.98
CA ILE A 91 -6.74 1.90 -2.76
C ILE A 91 -5.82 1.24 -3.78
N GLY A 92 -4.99 2.02 -4.46
CA GLY A 92 -3.88 1.51 -5.27
C GLY A 92 -2.68 1.25 -4.38
N SER A 93 -2.36 0.00 -4.09
CA SER A 93 -1.15 -0.35 -3.33
C SER A 93 -0.11 -0.93 -4.26
N THR A 94 1.14 -0.48 -4.20
CA THR A 94 2.20 -0.98 -5.09
C THR A 94 3.26 -1.74 -4.31
N VAL A 95 3.86 -2.75 -4.96
CA VAL A 95 5.00 -3.48 -4.43
C VAL A 95 6.09 -3.61 -5.48
N GLY A 96 7.34 -3.43 -5.06
CA GLY A 96 8.54 -3.50 -5.90
C GLY A 96 8.99 -4.93 -6.20
N GLY A 97 9.60 -5.11 -7.36
CA GLY A 97 10.23 -6.37 -7.76
C GLY A 97 10.03 -6.74 -9.23
N GLU A 98 10.43 -7.96 -9.56
CA GLU A 98 10.41 -8.50 -10.92
C GLU A 98 9.03 -9.00 -11.38
N PHE A 99 8.03 -9.11 -10.48
CA PHE A 99 6.73 -9.71 -10.81
C PHE A 99 6.02 -9.04 -11.98
N GLY A 100 5.92 -7.71 -11.99
CA GLY A 100 5.29 -6.98 -13.09
C GLY A 100 6.01 -7.20 -14.42
N VAL A 101 7.34 -7.28 -14.41
CA VAL A 101 8.16 -7.52 -15.61
C VAL A 101 7.96 -8.95 -16.11
N GLU A 102 8.00 -9.94 -15.22
CA GLU A 102 7.77 -11.35 -15.54
C GLU A 102 6.35 -11.57 -16.09
N LEU A 103 5.34 -10.87 -15.57
CA LEU A 103 3.97 -10.92 -16.09
C LEU A 103 3.86 -10.33 -17.50
N LYS A 104 4.52 -9.20 -17.77
CA LYS A 104 4.59 -8.60 -19.11
C LYS A 104 5.28 -9.52 -20.10
N CYS A 105 6.41 -10.11 -19.70
CA CYS A 105 7.14 -11.10 -20.51
C CYS A 105 6.37 -12.43 -20.69
N ALA A 106 5.40 -12.73 -19.81
CA ALA A 106 4.48 -13.85 -20.00
C ALA A 106 3.34 -13.49 -20.99
N GLY A 107 3.21 -12.22 -21.37
CA GLY A 107 2.22 -11.74 -22.33
C GLY A 107 0.94 -11.19 -21.69
N TYR A 108 0.99 -10.76 -20.43
CA TYR A 108 -0.17 -10.23 -19.70
C TYR A 108 0.12 -8.87 -19.07
N ASP A 109 -0.90 -8.00 -19.05
CA ASP A 109 -0.87 -6.70 -18.36
C ASP A 109 -1.51 -6.76 -16.97
N GLY A 110 -2.20 -7.85 -16.62
CA GLY A 110 -2.77 -8.00 -15.29
C GLY A 110 -3.57 -9.29 -15.07
N ILE A 111 -3.94 -9.50 -13.81
CA ILE A 111 -4.70 -10.67 -13.34
C ILE A 111 -5.86 -10.18 -12.46
N PHE A 112 -7.05 -10.73 -12.69
CA PHE A 112 -8.26 -10.53 -11.91
C PHE A 112 -8.64 -11.84 -11.25
N VAL A 113 -8.73 -11.85 -9.93
CA VAL A 113 -9.13 -13.05 -9.18
C VAL A 113 -10.48 -12.80 -8.51
N SER A 114 -11.43 -13.67 -8.81
CA SER A 114 -12.77 -13.73 -8.23
C SER A 114 -13.05 -15.13 -7.66
N GLY A 115 -14.18 -15.30 -6.99
CA GLY A 115 -14.53 -16.58 -6.35
C GLY A 115 -13.68 -16.87 -5.11
N GLU A 116 -13.88 -18.06 -4.56
CA GLU A 116 -13.13 -18.69 -3.47
C GLU A 116 -12.88 -20.16 -3.85
N ALA A 117 -11.64 -20.63 -3.68
CA ALA A 117 -11.29 -22.03 -3.90
C ALA A 117 -11.79 -22.94 -2.75
N GLU A 118 -12.08 -24.20 -3.05
CA GLU A 118 -12.50 -25.17 -2.03
C GLU A 118 -11.41 -25.43 -0.98
N LYS A 119 -10.15 -25.47 -1.42
CA LYS A 119 -8.94 -25.65 -0.60
C LYS A 119 -7.89 -24.58 -0.94
N PRO A 120 -6.83 -24.40 -0.13
CA PRO A 120 -5.71 -23.54 -0.47
C PRO A 120 -5.10 -23.86 -1.84
N VAL A 121 -4.91 -22.83 -2.66
CA VAL A 121 -4.31 -22.93 -4.00
C VAL A 121 -3.26 -21.85 -4.26
N TYR A 122 -2.40 -22.06 -5.25
CA TYR A 122 -1.59 -21.03 -5.85
C TYR A 122 -1.76 -21.02 -7.38
N LEU A 123 -1.68 -19.84 -7.98
CA LEU A 123 -1.72 -19.69 -9.44
C LEU A 123 -0.28 -19.76 -9.98
N PHE A 124 -0.03 -20.61 -10.97
CA PHE A 124 1.25 -20.71 -11.67
C PHE A 124 1.08 -20.31 -13.13
N ILE A 125 1.84 -19.31 -13.57
CA ILE A 125 1.80 -18.77 -14.92
C ILE A 125 3.17 -18.95 -15.55
N LYS A 126 3.26 -19.69 -16.65
CA LYS A 126 4.45 -19.82 -17.49
C LYS A 126 4.11 -19.44 -18.92
N ASP A 127 4.50 -18.23 -19.32
CA ASP A 127 3.99 -17.61 -20.56
C ASP A 127 2.45 -17.79 -20.64
N GLY A 128 1.93 -18.41 -21.72
CA GLY A 128 0.49 -18.70 -21.87
C GLY A 128 -0.05 -19.94 -21.15
N ASP A 129 0.79 -20.70 -20.42
CA ASP A 129 0.36 -21.85 -19.61
C ASP A 129 -0.02 -21.38 -18.20
N VAL A 130 -1.31 -21.46 -17.86
CA VAL A 130 -1.87 -20.94 -16.59
C VAL A 130 -2.55 -22.08 -15.83
N GLU A 131 -2.10 -22.35 -14.62
CA GLU A 131 -2.59 -23.45 -13.79
C GLU A 131 -2.95 -22.99 -12.37
N VAL A 132 -4.10 -23.45 -11.86
CA VAL A 132 -4.40 -23.42 -10.43
C VAL A 132 -3.87 -24.71 -9.79
N ARG A 133 -3.02 -24.58 -8.78
CA ARG A 133 -2.30 -25.69 -8.15
C ARG A 133 -2.58 -25.75 -6.66
N ASP A 134 -2.51 -26.94 -6.07
CA ASP A 134 -2.70 -27.13 -4.63
C ASP A 134 -1.61 -26.39 -3.82
N ALA A 135 -2.03 -25.66 -2.78
CA ALA A 135 -1.15 -24.96 -1.84
C ALA A 135 -1.38 -25.40 -0.39
N SER A 136 -2.08 -26.51 -0.15
CA SER A 136 -2.43 -26.96 1.20
C SER A 136 -1.19 -27.28 2.05
N HIS A 137 -0.10 -27.71 1.42
CA HIS A 137 1.18 -28.01 2.09
C HIS A 137 1.99 -26.76 2.47
N ILE A 138 1.65 -25.59 1.92
CA ILE A 138 2.29 -24.30 2.24
C ILE A 138 1.35 -23.34 2.98
N TRP A 139 0.09 -23.72 3.20
CA TRP A 139 -0.83 -22.96 4.04
C TRP A 139 -0.37 -23.05 5.51
N GLY A 140 -0.33 -21.91 6.21
CA GLY A 140 0.20 -21.77 7.56
C GLY A 140 1.68 -21.43 7.64
N LEU A 141 2.42 -21.53 6.52
CA LEU A 141 3.83 -21.16 6.48
C LEU A 141 4.00 -19.64 6.50
N ASP A 142 5.04 -19.19 7.20
CA ASP A 142 5.46 -17.80 7.20
C ASP A 142 5.99 -17.35 5.82
N ALA A 143 6.27 -16.06 5.69
CA ALA A 143 6.78 -15.48 4.46
C ALA A 143 8.05 -16.17 3.94
N LYS A 144 9.03 -16.39 4.83
CA LYS A 144 10.34 -16.97 4.50
C LYS A 144 10.19 -18.38 3.95
N GLN A 145 9.41 -19.18 4.66
CA GLN A 145 9.14 -20.58 4.34
C GLN A 145 8.37 -20.70 3.02
N THR A 146 7.33 -19.87 2.84
CA THR A 146 6.51 -19.84 1.61
C THR A 146 7.37 -19.60 0.38
N VAL A 147 8.20 -18.56 0.40
CA VAL A 147 9.06 -18.18 -0.74
C VAL A 147 10.10 -19.26 -1.03
N ALA A 148 10.72 -19.82 0.01
CA ALA A 148 11.72 -20.88 -0.15
C ALA A 148 11.12 -22.14 -0.79
N VAL A 149 9.94 -22.58 -0.33
CA VAL A 149 9.25 -23.76 -0.87
C VAL A 149 8.82 -23.53 -2.31
N LEU A 150 8.13 -22.42 -2.60
CA LEU A 150 7.65 -22.11 -3.95
C LEU A 150 8.80 -21.93 -4.96
N THR A 151 9.90 -21.30 -4.54
CA THR A 151 11.09 -21.15 -5.39
C THR A 151 11.64 -22.51 -5.79
N ARG A 152 11.79 -23.45 -4.84
CA ARG A 152 12.28 -24.80 -5.11
C ARG A 152 11.32 -25.57 -6.02
N GLU A 153 10.05 -25.65 -5.62
CA GLU A 153 9.03 -26.44 -6.32
C GLU A 153 8.82 -25.96 -7.76
N CYS A 154 8.71 -24.65 -7.96
CA CYS A 154 8.51 -24.11 -9.31
C CYS A 154 9.77 -24.23 -10.17
N ARG A 155 10.99 -24.13 -9.62
CA ARG A 155 12.22 -24.41 -10.39
C ARG A 155 12.30 -25.88 -10.80
N GLU A 156 11.95 -26.81 -9.93
CA GLU A 156 11.89 -28.24 -10.24
C GLU A 156 10.83 -28.54 -11.32
N LEU A 157 9.65 -27.93 -11.21
CA LEU A 157 8.59 -28.01 -12.22
C LEU A 157 9.07 -27.52 -13.58
N LEU A 158 9.72 -26.34 -13.61
CA LEU A 158 10.27 -25.76 -14.83
C LEU A 158 11.38 -26.63 -15.44
N LYS A 159 12.30 -27.16 -14.63
CA LYS A 159 13.34 -28.10 -15.10
C LYS A 159 12.74 -29.36 -15.71
N LYS A 160 11.70 -29.92 -15.08
CA LYS A 160 11.03 -31.14 -15.55
C LYS A 160 10.28 -30.92 -16.86
N ARG A 161 9.54 -29.80 -16.99
CA ARG A 161 8.74 -29.48 -18.19
C ARG A 161 9.61 -28.98 -19.35
N PHE A 162 10.70 -28.29 -19.04
CA PHE A 162 11.57 -27.63 -20.02
C PHE A 162 13.05 -27.97 -19.80
N PRO A 163 13.45 -29.25 -19.88
CA PRO A 163 14.81 -29.69 -19.59
C PRO A 163 15.87 -29.07 -20.54
N GLN A 164 15.46 -28.69 -21.75
CA GLN A 164 16.31 -28.06 -22.76
C GLN A 164 16.71 -26.60 -22.44
N LYS A 165 16.06 -25.96 -21.45
CA LYS A 165 16.35 -24.58 -21.05
C LYS A 165 17.47 -24.47 -20.00
N GLY A 166 17.96 -25.59 -19.48
CA GLY A 166 19.03 -25.62 -18.47
C GLY A 166 18.57 -25.11 -17.10
N GLU A 167 19.41 -24.31 -16.45
CA GLU A 167 19.11 -23.75 -15.13
C GLU A 167 18.13 -22.59 -15.21
N TRP A 168 17.03 -22.71 -14.46
CA TRP A 168 16.02 -21.66 -14.34
C TRP A 168 16.36 -20.68 -13.22
N ARG A 169 16.33 -19.39 -13.53
CA ARG A 169 16.21 -18.33 -12.52
C ARG A 169 14.90 -18.52 -11.74
N GLU A 170 14.90 -18.14 -10.47
CA GLU A 170 13.69 -18.10 -9.64
C GLU A 170 12.52 -17.41 -10.37
N PRO A 171 11.29 -17.94 -10.23
CA PRO A 171 10.10 -17.25 -10.71
C PRO A 171 9.78 -16.07 -9.80
N ALA A 172 9.03 -15.11 -10.31
CA ALA A 172 8.49 -14.04 -9.48
C ALA A 172 7.28 -14.53 -8.69
N ILE A 173 7.19 -14.14 -7.42
CA ILE A 173 6.18 -14.62 -6.49
C ILE A 173 5.52 -13.44 -5.78
N LEU A 174 4.19 -13.39 -5.83
CA LEU A 174 3.36 -12.65 -4.89
C LEU A 174 2.66 -13.65 -3.98
N TYR A 175 2.60 -13.38 -2.67
CA TYR A 175 2.06 -14.33 -1.70
C TYR A 175 1.47 -13.64 -0.48
N ILE A 176 0.83 -14.42 0.39
CA ILE A 176 0.37 -14.00 1.72
C ILE A 176 1.03 -14.81 2.83
N GLY A 177 1.25 -14.18 3.98
CA GLY A 177 1.60 -14.87 5.23
C GLY A 177 0.37 -15.31 6.02
N PRO A 178 0.55 -15.85 7.24
CA PRO A 178 -0.54 -16.28 8.12
C PRO A 178 -1.62 -15.22 8.35
N ALA A 179 -1.28 -13.93 8.40
CA ALA A 179 -2.26 -12.87 8.57
C ALA A 179 -3.26 -12.79 7.39
N GLY A 180 -2.78 -12.99 6.17
CA GLY A 180 -3.64 -13.02 4.99
C GLY A 180 -4.55 -14.25 5.00
N GLU A 181 -4.00 -15.42 5.33
CA GLU A 181 -4.74 -16.68 5.46
C GLU A 181 -5.90 -16.58 6.46
N ASN A 182 -5.67 -15.90 7.58
CA ASN A 182 -6.67 -15.62 8.61
C ASN A 182 -7.50 -14.36 8.33
N LYS A 183 -7.43 -13.78 7.12
CA LYS A 183 -8.24 -12.62 6.71
C LYS A 183 -8.10 -11.40 7.63
N VAL A 184 -6.92 -11.16 8.20
CA VAL A 184 -6.62 -9.97 9.01
C VAL A 184 -6.70 -8.73 8.12
N ARG A 185 -7.49 -7.71 8.46
CA ARG A 185 -7.74 -6.57 7.56
C ARG A 185 -6.50 -5.72 7.28
N THR A 186 -5.46 -5.84 8.10
CA THR A 186 -4.15 -5.19 7.90
C THR A 186 -3.13 -6.11 7.21
N ALA A 187 -3.54 -7.27 6.68
CA ALA A 187 -2.66 -8.18 5.96
C ALA A 187 -2.27 -7.66 4.56
N VAL A 188 -1.04 -8.00 4.15
CA VAL A 188 -0.45 -7.52 2.89
C VAL A 188 -0.39 -8.61 1.83
N VAL A 189 -0.30 -8.18 0.57
CA VAL A 189 0.26 -9.04 -0.49
C VAL A 189 1.77 -8.77 -0.51
N ALA A 190 2.55 -9.79 -0.22
CA ALA A 190 4.00 -9.71 -0.11
C ALA A 190 4.68 -10.15 -1.42
N ALA A 191 5.90 -9.65 -1.63
CA ALA A 191 6.82 -10.08 -2.66
C ALA A 191 8.23 -10.21 -2.06
N LYS A 192 9.09 -11.03 -2.68
CA LYS A 192 10.44 -11.31 -2.16
C LYS A 192 10.35 -11.69 -0.67
N TRP A 193 11.23 -11.14 0.17
CA TRP A 193 11.24 -11.46 1.60
C TRP A 193 10.54 -10.44 2.50
N SER A 194 10.55 -9.17 2.11
CA SER A 194 10.16 -8.03 2.97
C SER A 194 9.46 -6.91 2.18
N HIS A 195 9.07 -7.16 0.93
CA HIS A 195 8.37 -6.14 0.13
C HIS A 195 6.87 -6.39 0.24
N ALA A 196 6.09 -5.33 0.36
CA ALA A 196 4.65 -5.44 0.56
C ALA A 196 3.85 -4.40 -0.21
N ALA A 197 2.72 -4.83 -0.77
CA ALA A 197 1.60 -3.95 -1.07
C ALA A 197 0.82 -3.76 0.25
N GLY A 198 1.23 -2.73 1.01
CA GLY A 198 0.87 -2.56 2.42
C GLY A 198 -0.52 -2.00 2.71
N TYR A 199 -1.07 -1.18 1.81
CA TYR A 199 -2.35 -0.50 2.04
C TYR A 199 -3.53 -1.28 1.44
N GLY A 200 -4.74 -1.01 1.95
CA GLY A 200 -5.98 -1.60 1.45
C GLY A 200 -6.33 -2.96 2.03
N GLY A 201 -5.39 -3.70 2.62
CA GLY A 201 -5.68 -4.98 3.26
C GLY A 201 -5.89 -6.12 2.27
N TYR A 202 -5.27 -6.03 1.08
CA TYR A 202 -5.48 -6.97 -0.01
C TYR A 202 -4.90 -8.37 0.27
N GLY A 203 -4.02 -8.52 1.26
CA GLY A 203 -3.63 -9.84 1.76
C GLY A 203 -4.81 -10.61 2.36
N ALA A 204 -5.73 -9.91 3.03
CA ALA A 204 -6.96 -10.48 3.56
C ALA A 204 -7.91 -10.92 2.44
N VAL A 205 -8.03 -10.10 1.39
CA VAL A 205 -8.83 -10.42 0.19
C VAL A 205 -8.26 -11.65 -0.49
N MET A 206 -6.94 -11.71 -0.67
CA MET A 206 -6.26 -12.85 -1.28
C MET A 206 -6.45 -14.14 -0.47
N GLY A 207 -6.33 -14.09 0.86
CA GLY A 207 -6.58 -15.24 1.73
C GLY A 207 -8.07 -15.62 1.85
N ALA A 208 -8.99 -14.66 1.75
CA ALA A 208 -10.43 -14.94 1.69
C ALA A 208 -10.82 -15.81 0.50
N LYS A 209 -10.03 -15.77 -0.58
CA LYS A 209 -10.21 -16.61 -1.76
C LYS A 209 -9.47 -17.96 -1.68
N LYS A 210 -8.78 -18.22 -0.57
CA LYS A 210 -7.82 -19.32 -0.36
C LYS A 210 -6.68 -19.35 -1.40
N LEU A 211 -6.29 -18.18 -1.91
CA LEU A 211 -5.17 -18.04 -2.83
C LEU A 211 -3.90 -17.72 -2.03
N LYS A 212 -3.01 -18.70 -1.85
CA LYS A 212 -1.75 -18.53 -1.10
C LYS A 212 -0.72 -17.70 -1.85
N ALA A 213 -0.63 -17.90 -3.17
CA ALA A 213 0.37 -17.23 -4.00
C ALA A 213 -0.05 -17.11 -5.48
N VAL A 214 0.57 -16.17 -6.18
CA VAL A 214 0.65 -16.11 -7.63
C VAL A 214 2.12 -16.14 -8.02
N VAL A 215 2.48 -17.12 -8.85
CA VAL A 215 3.84 -17.38 -9.28
C VAL A 215 3.90 -17.21 -10.80
N VAL A 216 4.80 -16.37 -11.28
CA VAL A 216 4.93 -16.06 -12.71
C VAL A 216 6.34 -16.34 -13.19
N LYS A 217 6.44 -16.98 -14.35
CA LYS A 217 7.68 -17.07 -15.12
C LYS A 217 7.42 -16.65 -16.57
N GLY A 218 7.85 -15.45 -16.95
CA GLY A 218 7.81 -14.95 -18.32
C GLY A 218 9.12 -15.20 -19.05
N THR A 219 9.04 -15.64 -20.30
CA THR A 219 10.23 -15.81 -21.16
C THR A 219 10.13 -15.13 -22.52
N GLY A 220 8.99 -14.51 -22.81
CA GLY A 220 8.83 -13.64 -23.98
C GLY A 220 9.54 -12.29 -23.80
N PRO A 221 9.61 -11.49 -24.88
CA PRO A 221 10.10 -10.13 -24.78
C PRO A 221 9.10 -9.25 -24.02
N LEU A 222 9.57 -8.09 -23.55
CA LEU A 222 8.66 -7.00 -23.19
C LEU A 222 7.87 -6.53 -24.43
N PRO A 223 6.71 -5.90 -24.25
CA PRO A 223 5.95 -5.33 -25.36
C PRO A 223 6.75 -4.36 -26.22
N GLU A 224 6.34 -4.18 -27.48
CA GLU A 224 6.94 -3.18 -28.35
C GLU A 224 6.71 -1.76 -27.80
N VAL A 225 7.68 -0.88 -28.01
CA VAL A 225 7.60 0.55 -27.65
C VAL A 225 7.58 1.41 -28.90
N ALA A 226 6.99 2.61 -28.82
CA ALA A 226 6.86 3.50 -29.97
C ALA A 226 8.19 4.13 -30.43
N ASP A 227 9.07 4.50 -29.50
CA ASP A 227 10.40 5.05 -29.77
C ASP A 227 11.43 4.50 -28.78
N MET A 228 12.11 3.43 -29.18
CA MET A 228 13.13 2.76 -28.36
C MET A 228 14.35 3.64 -28.08
N GLU A 229 14.74 4.52 -29.00
CA GLU A 229 15.90 5.39 -28.81
C GLU A 229 15.59 6.50 -27.81
N ALA A 230 14.37 7.05 -27.82
CA ALA A 230 13.90 7.95 -26.77
C ALA A 230 13.83 7.25 -25.41
N VAL A 231 13.29 6.03 -25.34
CA VAL A 231 13.24 5.24 -24.09
C VAL A 231 14.66 5.06 -23.51
N LYS A 232 15.65 4.67 -24.33
CA LYS A 232 17.04 4.51 -23.86
C LYS A 232 17.63 5.81 -23.30
N ARG A 233 17.43 6.94 -23.98
CA ARG A 233 17.90 8.25 -23.52
C ARG A 233 17.26 8.63 -22.18
N LEU A 234 15.95 8.47 -22.06
CA LEU A 234 15.22 8.81 -20.84
C LEU A 234 15.60 7.90 -19.66
N ILE A 235 15.85 6.60 -19.89
CA ILE A 235 16.41 5.71 -18.87
C ILE A 235 17.75 6.24 -18.38
N GLN A 236 18.62 6.68 -19.29
CA GLN A 236 19.93 7.22 -18.93
C GLN A 236 19.81 8.49 -18.08
N GLU A 237 18.88 9.39 -18.41
CA GLU A 237 18.60 10.60 -17.62
C GLU A 237 18.13 10.25 -16.20
N VAL A 238 17.16 9.34 -16.07
CA VAL A 238 16.67 8.87 -14.75
C VAL A 238 17.80 8.24 -13.94
N CYS A 239 18.61 7.38 -14.58
CA CYS A 239 19.74 6.72 -13.92
C CYS A 239 20.80 7.72 -13.46
N ASN A 240 21.19 8.68 -14.30
CA ASN A 240 22.19 9.69 -13.95
C ASN A 240 21.75 10.52 -12.75
N ASN A 241 20.51 11.00 -12.76
CA ASN A 241 19.93 11.74 -11.63
C ASN A 241 19.89 10.90 -10.35
N ALA A 242 19.48 9.62 -10.46
CA ALA A 242 19.47 8.73 -9.31
C ALA A 242 20.89 8.50 -8.76
N TYR A 243 21.92 8.40 -9.61
CA TYR A 243 23.30 8.19 -9.19
C TYR A 243 23.88 9.35 -8.39
N GLU A 244 23.44 10.58 -8.67
CA GLU A 244 23.83 11.79 -7.95
C GLU A 244 23.17 11.90 -6.56
N SER A 245 22.12 11.11 -6.29
CA SER A 245 21.38 11.16 -5.04
C SER A 245 22.04 10.36 -3.91
N GLU A 246 23.02 10.96 -3.21
CA GLU A 246 23.75 10.28 -2.13
C GLU A 246 22.81 9.81 -1.00
N LEU A 247 21.93 10.69 -0.51
CA LEU A 247 21.00 10.40 0.59
C LEU A 247 20.15 9.16 0.30
N TRP A 248 19.48 9.14 -0.85
CA TRP A 248 18.56 8.06 -1.22
C TRP A 248 19.28 6.75 -1.50
N ARG A 249 20.48 6.79 -2.08
CA ARG A 249 21.26 5.58 -2.31
C ARG A 249 21.82 5.00 -1.02
N ARG A 250 22.39 5.87 -0.18
CA ARG A 250 23.08 5.46 1.04
C ARG A 250 22.13 5.06 2.15
N TRP A 251 21.07 5.82 2.37
CA TRP A 251 20.16 5.64 3.51
C TRP A 251 18.74 5.27 3.10
N GLY A 252 18.34 5.58 1.87
CA GLY A 252 16.96 5.36 1.43
C GLY A 252 15.97 6.17 2.29
N THR A 253 14.79 5.61 2.50
CA THR A 253 13.78 6.24 3.38
C THR A 253 14.21 6.23 4.84
N GLY A 254 15.07 5.30 5.28
CA GLY A 254 15.50 5.15 6.67
C GLY A 254 16.19 6.38 7.28
N SER A 255 16.61 7.36 6.47
CA SER A 255 17.05 8.67 6.99
C SER A 255 15.95 9.39 7.77
N GLY A 256 14.68 9.15 7.42
CA GLY A 256 13.52 9.77 8.06
C GLY A 256 13.34 9.38 9.52
N GLY A 257 13.75 8.17 9.93
CA GLY A 257 13.40 7.60 11.24
C GLY A 257 14.01 8.28 12.46
N TYR A 258 14.81 9.33 12.26
CA TYR A 258 15.19 10.28 13.32
C TYR A 258 14.89 11.71 12.90
N GLU A 259 15.06 12.05 11.62
CA GLU A 259 14.90 13.42 11.14
C GLU A 259 13.48 13.94 11.28
N VAL A 260 12.47 13.12 11.02
CA VAL A 260 11.07 13.54 11.06
C VAL A 260 10.61 13.78 12.51
N GLY A 261 11.00 12.91 13.45
CA GLY A 261 10.76 13.15 14.88
C GLY A 261 11.54 14.35 15.40
N ALA A 262 12.86 14.40 15.18
CA ALA A 262 13.72 15.37 15.84
C ALA A 262 13.67 16.78 15.23
N LYS A 263 13.50 16.91 13.91
CA LYS A 263 13.59 18.21 13.21
C LYS A 263 12.23 18.83 12.91
N SER A 264 11.24 18.04 12.47
CA SER A 264 9.91 18.56 12.12
C SER A 264 8.86 18.32 13.21
N SER A 265 9.11 17.49 14.22
CA SER A 265 8.10 17.07 15.20
C SER A 265 6.87 16.50 14.49
N SER A 266 7.09 15.49 13.64
CA SER A 266 6.06 14.93 12.76
C SER A 266 6.08 13.38 12.72
N GLU A 267 6.76 12.70 13.64
CA GLU A 267 6.87 11.24 13.66
C GLU A 267 6.03 10.64 14.80
N PRO A 268 5.25 9.57 14.63
CA PRO A 268 4.45 9.01 15.71
C PRO A 268 5.31 8.53 16.90
N VAL A 269 5.12 9.11 18.08
CA VAL A 269 5.70 8.60 19.33
C VAL A 269 4.60 8.12 20.28
N ARG A 270 4.62 6.83 20.61
CA ARG A 270 3.64 6.16 21.51
C ARG A 270 2.18 6.43 21.13
N ASN A 271 1.74 5.91 19.98
CA ASN A 271 0.41 6.16 19.40
C ASN A 271 0.07 7.65 19.21
N TRP A 272 1.04 8.39 18.65
CA TRP A 272 0.93 9.82 18.40
C TRP A 272 0.66 10.69 19.64
N GLN A 273 0.87 10.16 20.86
CA GLN A 273 0.81 10.96 22.09
C GLN A 273 1.82 12.12 22.04
N ASP A 274 2.94 11.91 21.36
CA ASP A 274 3.89 12.94 20.97
C ASP A 274 4.25 12.77 19.48
N GLU A 275 4.90 13.79 18.89
CA GLU A 275 5.49 13.71 17.55
C GLU A 275 7.01 13.94 17.52
N TRP A 276 7.60 14.15 18.70
CA TRP A 276 9.00 14.52 18.84
C TRP A 276 9.78 13.57 19.74
N HIS A 277 11.03 13.33 19.35
CA HIS A 277 12.08 12.77 20.20
C HIS A 277 13.44 13.23 19.67
N ASP A 278 14.48 13.19 20.50
CA ASP A 278 15.88 13.42 20.11
C ASP A 278 16.78 12.21 20.43
N GLU A 279 16.18 11.02 20.49
CA GLU A 279 16.83 9.73 20.73
C GLU A 279 17.83 9.36 19.61
N LYS A 280 19.08 9.84 19.73
CA LYS A 280 20.15 9.60 18.74
C LYS A 280 20.49 8.13 18.53
N SER A 281 20.15 7.27 19.50
CA SER A 281 20.23 5.81 19.39
C SER A 281 19.39 5.25 18.23
N PHE A 282 18.41 6.01 17.75
CA PHE A 282 17.52 5.67 16.65
C PHE A 282 17.87 6.40 15.34
N GLY A 283 19.01 7.10 15.29
CA GLY A 283 19.55 7.70 14.07
C GLY A 283 19.90 6.66 13.00
N VAL A 284 19.77 7.03 11.72
CA VAL A 284 20.03 6.13 10.58
C VAL A 284 21.46 5.57 10.57
N ASP A 285 22.43 6.33 11.08
CA ASP A 285 23.82 5.91 11.27
C ASP A 285 23.93 4.72 12.24
N GLN A 286 23.04 4.62 13.23
CA GLN A 286 22.99 3.49 14.15
C GLN A 286 22.52 2.23 13.45
N PHE A 287 21.54 2.33 12.56
CA PHE A 287 21.10 1.20 11.73
C PHE A 287 22.20 0.77 10.77
N GLU A 288 22.81 1.74 10.07
CA GLU A 288 23.91 1.54 9.12
C GLU A 288 25.09 0.78 9.74
N ASN A 289 25.51 1.17 10.94
CA ASN A 289 26.71 0.63 11.57
C ASN A 289 26.47 -0.66 12.37
N ARG A 290 25.24 -0.95 12.79
CA ARG A 290 24.96 -2.04 13.74
C ARG A 290 24.25 -3.23 13.13
N VAL A 291 23.28 -2.99 12.23
CA VAL A 291 22.39 -4.05 11.73
C VAL A 291 22.44 -4.22 10.22
N TRP A 292 22.85 -3.22 9.44
CA TRP A 292 22.94 -3.39 7.99
C TRP A 292 24.08 -4.32 7.59
N VAL A 293 23.78 -5.25 6.68
CA VAL A 293 24.75 -6.20 6.12
C VAL A 293 24.94 -6.03 4.62
N LYS A 294 24.00 -5.32 3.98
CA LYS A 294 24.08 -4.89 2.58
C LYS A 294 23.43 -3.52 2.43
N GLN A 295 24.20 -2.53 2.00
CA GLN A 295 23.75 -1.14 1.93
C GLN A 295 23.20 -0.72 0.56
N TYR A 296 23.61 -1.39 -0.52
CA TYR A 296 23.09 -1.08 -1.85
C TYR A 296 22.26 -2.26 -2.34
N TRP A 297 20.95 -2.15 -2.15
CA TRP A 297 19.98 -3.11 -2.64
C TRP A 297 18.79 -2.36 -3.24
N GLY A 298 18.24 -2.88 -4.32
CA GLY A 298 17.14 -2.22 -5.01
C GLY A 298 16.22 -3.22 -5.68
N ASP A 299 15.04 -2.71 -6.02
CA ASP A 299 14.10 -3.40 -6.89
C ASP A 299 14.72 -3.74 -8.24
N PHE A 300 14.03 -4.62 -8.98
CA PHE A 300 14.48 -5.04 -10.29
C PHE A 300 14.69 -3.83 -11.23
N GLY A 301 15.94 -3.64 -11.68
CA GLY A 301 16.34 -2.55 -12.57
C GLY A 301 16.35 -1.14 -11.94
N CYS A 302 16.35 -1.02 -10.61
CA CYS A 302 16.32 0.28 -9.93
C CYS A 302 17.73 0.85 -9.66
N PRO A 303 18.07 2.07 -10.16
CA PRO A 303 19.38 2.70 -9.92
C PRO A 303 19.50 3.34 -8.53
N THR A 304 18.36 3.66 -7.89
CA THR A 304 18.33 4.36 -6.60
C THR A 304 18.79 3.49 -5.45
N THR A 305 18.60 2.16 -5.51
CA THR A 305 19.07 1.22 -4.46
C THR A 305 18.71 1.65 -3.02
N CYS A 306 17.49 2.14 -2.81
CA CYS A 306 17.07 2.70 -1.53
C CYS A 306 17.00 1.65 -0.41
N LEU A 307 16.83 0.37 -0.75
CA LEU A 307 16.70 -0.71 0.21
C LEU A 307 18.04 -1.10 0.83
N LYS A 308 17.97 -1.74 1.99
CA LYS A 308 19.12 -2.31 2.71
C LYS A 308 18.74 -3.70 3.20
N LEU A 309 19.71 -4.57 3.47
CA LEU A 309 19.44 -5.82 4.19
C LEU A 309 19.88 -5.63 5.64
N ALA A 310 18.95 -5.76 6.58
CA ALA A 310 19.22 -5.66 8.01
C ALA A 310 19.20 -7.05 8.66
N VAL A 311 20.20 -7.32 9.50
CA VAL A 311 20.33 -8.58 10.24
C VAL A 311 20.82 -8.29 11.65
N VAL A 312 20.08 -8.75 12.65
CA VAL A 312 20.56 -8.74 14.04
C VAL A 312 21.52 -9.92 14.23
N ARG A 313 22.81 -9.64 14.38
CA ARG A 313 23.87 -10.68 14.39
C ARG A 313 24.15 -11.26 15.78
N ALA A 314 23.78 -10.56 16.85
CA ALA A 314 24.06 -10.93 18.24
C ALA A 314 22.96 -10.42 19.20
N GLY A 315 23.02 -10.88 20.44
CA GLY A 315 22.10 -10.46 21.49
C GLY A 315 20.72 -11.14 21.40
N ARG A 316 19.76 -10.55 22.11
CA ARG A 316 18.42 -11.11 22.37
C ARG A 316 17.63 -11.43 21.10
N PHE A 317 17.79 -10.62 20.05
CA PHE A 317 17.05 -10.75 18.79
C PHE A 317 17.85 -11.35 17.64
N LYS A 318 18.94 -12.06 17.96
CA LYS A 318 19.82 -12.68 16.96
C LYS A 318 19.02 -13.52 15.95
N GLY A 319 19.27 -13.29 14.67
CA GLY A 319 18.64 -14.02 13.56
C GLY A 319 17.43 -13.32 12.94
N ALA A 320 16.97 -12.19 13.50
CA ALA A 320 16.02 -11.32 12.82
C ALA A 320 16.62 -10.81 11.50
N ILE A 321 15.86 -10.97 10.41
CA ILE A 321 16.21 -10.54 9.05
C ILE A 321 14.97 -9.88 8.44
N THR A 322 15.16 -8.68 7.94
CA THR A 322 14.20 -7.89 7.14
C THR A 322 15.03 -6.97 6.22
N ASP A 323 14.39 -6.10 5.44
CA ASP A 323 15.14 -4.98 4.85
C ASP A 323 15.54 -3.97 5.95
N ASN A 324 16.23 -2.87 5.62
CA ASN A 324 16.18 -1.76 6.58
C ASN A 324 14.74 -1.30 6.62
N PRO A 325 14.06 -1.36 7.78
CA PRO A 325 12.68 -0.94 7.85
C PRO A 325 12.56 0.43 7.17
N ASP A 326 11.82 0.47 6.06
CA ASP A 326 11.50 1.74 5.40
C ASP A 326 10.97 2.71 6.45
N TYR A 327 11.17 4.02 6.28
CA TYR A 327 10.81 5.04 7.28
C TYR A 327 9.50 4.76 8.02
N GLU A 328 8.45 4.47 7.26
CA GLU A 328 7.12 4.15 7.76
C GLU A 328 7.10 2.94 8.71
N LEU A 329 7.77 1.84 8.33
CA LEU A 329 7.90 0.66 9.19
C LEU A 329 8.78 0.99 10.40
N GLN A 330 9.90 1.69 10.20
CA GLN A 330 10.79 2.13 11.26
C GLN A 330 10.04 2.93 12.34
N ALA A 331 9.21 3.89 11.94
CA ALA A 331 8.39 4.70 12.84
C ALA A 331 7.29 3.86 13.52
N TYR A 332 6.49 3.13 12.73
CA TYR A 332 5.29 2.46 13.26
C TYR A 332 5.57 1.25 14.14
N VAL A 333 6.69 0.55 13.94
CA VAL A 333 7.15 -0.53 14.84
C VAL A 333 8.35 -0.13 15.71
N GLY A 334 8.70 1.15 15.70
CA GLY A 334 9.75 1.76 16.51
C GLY A 334 9.17 2.78 17.48
N THR A 335 9.30 4.05 17.11
CA THR A 335 8.92 5.23 17.91
C THR A 335 7.46 5.21 18.33
N ASN A 336 6.57 4.75 17.45
CA ASN A 336 5.13 4.60 17.74
C ASN A 336 4.86 3.57 18.86
N LEU A 337 5.75 2.59 19.04
CA LEU A 337 5.71 1.59 20.10
C LEU A 337 6.64 1.93 21.27
N GLY A 338 7.31 3.09 21.23
CA GLY A 338 8.29 3.52 22.22
C GLY A 338 9.61 2.75 22.16
N ILE A 339 9.94 2.13 21.02
CA ILE A 339 11.17 1.39 20.77
C ILE A 339 12.16 2.31 20.05
N PHE A 340 13.32 2.56 20.68
CA PHE A 340 14.38 3.45 20.17
C PHE A 340 15.72 2.74 19.97
N THR A 341 15.70 1.42 19.69
CA THR A 341 16.92 0.66 19.41
C THR A 341 16.84 -0.05 18.06
N PRO A 342 17.91 -0.01 17.22
CA PRO A 342 17.89 -0.63 15.90
C PRO A 342 17.58 -2.13 15.94
N GLU A 343 18.17 -2.89 16.87
CA GLU A 343 18.00 -4.35 16.92
C GLU A 343 16.57 -4.75 17.28
N ALA A 344 15.93 -4.03 18.20
CA ALA A 344 14.53 -4.29 18.57
C ALA A 344 13.56 -3.89 17.45
N ASN A 345 13.86 -2.81 16.72
CA ASN A 345 13.05 -2.38 15.58
C ASN A 345 13.16 -3.36 14.41
N VAL A 346 14.38 -3.79 14.04
CA VAL A 346 14.62 -4.84 13.02
C VAL A 346 13.94 -6.16 13.42
N TYR A 347 13.97 -6.51 14.71
CA TYR A 347 13.23 -7.65 15.22
C TYR A 347 11.72 -7.53 14.96
N MET A 348 11.11 -6.42 15.38
CA MET A 348 9.69 -6.18 15.16
C MET A 348 9.32 -6.17 13.67
N ALA A 349 10.10 -5.50 12.85
CA ALA A 349 9.91 -5.48 11.39
C ALA A 349 9.95 -6.89 10.81
N SER A 350 10.93 -7.72 11.22
CA SER A 350 11.00 -9.12 10.76
C SER A 350 9.78 -9.95 11.17
N VAL A 351 9.21 -9.71 12.36
CA VAL A 351 7.99 -10.39 12.81
C VAL A 351 6.78 -9.96 11.96
N ILE A 352 6.65 -8.67 11.66
CA ILE A 352 5.59 -8.14 10.80
C ILE A 352 5.67 -8.74 9.39
N ASP A 353 6.86 -8.75 8.79
CA ASP A 353 7.10 -9.32 7.46
C ASP A 353 6.78 -10.82 7.43
N ASP A 354 7.30 -11.59 8.40
CA ASP A 354 7.13 -13.04 8.45
C ASP A 354 5.67 -13.46 8.57
N LEU A 355 4.88 -12.68 9.32
CA LEU A 355 3.45 -12.90 9.50
C LEU A 355 2.60 -12.41 8.30
N GLY A 356 3.17 -11.61 7.40
CA GLY A 356 2.44 -10.98 6.29
C GLY A 356 1.50 -9.85 6.74
N LEU A 357 1.94 -9.07 7.72
CA LEU A 357 1.21 -7.92 8.27
C LEU A 357 1.71 -6.61 7.66
N CYS A 358 0.85 -5.59 7.60
CA CYS A 358 1.26 -4.25 7.21
C CYS A 358 1.96 -3.55 8.37
N GLY A 359 3.16 -3.01 8.15
CA GLY A 359 3.92 -2.24 9.13
C GLY A 359 3.18 -1.04 9.70
N ILE A 360 2.63 -0.21 8.81
CA ILE A 360 1.88 1.00 9.19
C ILE A 360 0.59 0.63 9.93
N GLN A 361 -0.26 -0.14 9.26
CA GLN A 361 -1.62 -0.40 9.75
C GLN A 361 -1.60 -1.26 11.02
N THR A 362 -0.73 -2.27 11.08
CA THR A 362 -0.62 -3.10 12.28
C THR A 362 0.15 -2.39 13.38
N GLY A 363 1.20 -1.63 13.07
CA GLY A 363 1.87 -0.78 14.05
C GLY A 363 0.92 0.23 14.69
N ASN A 364 0.01 0.83 13.92
CA ASN A 364 -1.05 1.69 14.41
C ASN A 364 -1.99 0.95 15.39
N VAL A 365 -2.43 -0.28 15.06
CA VAL A 365 -3.23 -1.13 15.96
C VAL A 365 -2.49 -1.46 17.26
N LEU A 366 -1.21 -1.81 17.18
CA LEU A 366 -0.37 -2.12 18.33
C LEU A 366 -0.19 -0.91 19.25
N GLY A 367 0.07 0.26 18.68
CA GLY A 367 0.16 1.53 19.42
C GLY A 367 -1.17 1.87 20.12
N PHE A 368 -2.28 1.74 19.40
CA PHE A 368 -3.63 1.94 19.97
C PHE A 368 -3.88 1.02 21.17
N ALA A 369 -3.59 -0.29 21.03
CA ALA A 369 -3.76 -1.25 22.13
C ALA A 369 -2.88 -0.90 23.34
N ALA A 370 -1.63 -0.47 23.12
CA ALA A 370 -0.72 -0.08 24.19
C ALA A 370 -1.17 1.19 24.91
N GLU A 371 -1.74 2.17 24.20
CA GLU A 371 -2.31 3.36 24.84
C GLU A 371 -3.54 3.01 25.69
N LEU A 372 -4.43 2.14 25.19
CA LEU A 372 -5.56 1.69 26.00
C LEU A 372 -5.13 0.92 27.24
N TYR A 373 -4.05 0.12 27.14
CA TYR A 373 -3.47 -0.58 28.28
C TYR A 373 -2.81 0.39 29.28
N GLN A 374 -2.03 1.36 28.79
CA GLN A 374 -1.44 2.43 29.61
C GLN A 374 -2.51 3.18 30.42
N ARG A 375 -3.69 3.39 29.83
CA ARG A 375 -4.83 4.08 30.44
C ARG A 375 -5.68 3.18 31.34
N GLY A 376 -5.37 1.88 31.45
CA GLY A 376 -6.14 0.91 32.23
C GLY A 376 -7.50 0.55 31.64
N ILE A 377 -7.75 0.93 30.37
CA ILE A 377 -9.00 0.60 29.66
C ILE A 377 -8.96 -0.87 29.21
N LEU A 378 -7.81 -1.31 28.70
CA LEU A 378 -7.49 -2.73 28.55
C LEU A 378 -6.63 -3.17 29.73
N THR A 379 -6.94 -4.32 30.31
CA THR A 379 -6.15 -4.96 31.37
C THR A 379 -5.27 -6.06 30.80
N LYS A 380 -4.42 -6.64 31.65
CA LYS A 380 -3.59 -7.80 31.28
C LYS A 380 -4.46 -8.99 30.87
N GLU A 381 -5.59 -9.17 31.54
CA GLU A 381 -6.57 -10.21 31.26
C GLU A 381 -7.25 -9.99 29.90
N ASP A 382 -7.61 -8.74 29.57
CA ASP A 382 -8.14 -8.42 28.23
C ASP A 382 -7.13 -8.69 27.11
N LEU A 383 -5.83 -8.66 27.42
CA LEU A 383 -4.74 -8.91 26.49
C LEU A 383 -4.20 -10.35 26.58
N ASP A 384 -5.01 -11.29 27.07
CA ASP A 384 -4.66 -12.71 27.21
C ASP A 384 -3.34 -12.95 27.98
N GLY A 385 -3.08 -12.14 29.02
CA GLY A 385 -1.89 -12.25 29.85
C GLY A 385 -0.69 -11.43 29.36
N VAL A 386 -0.78 -10.72 28.23
CA VAL A 386 0.31 -9.89 27.71
C VAL A 386 0.42 -8.58 28.50
N GLU A 387 1.60 -8.32 29.07
CA GLU A 387 1.91 -7.01 29.67
C GLU A 387 2.45 -6.05 28.61
N LEU A 388 1.58 -5.25 28.02
CA LEU A 388 1.91 -4.42 26.86
C LEU A 388 2.53 -3.07 27.26
N LYS A 389 3.81 -3.08 27.64
CA LYS A 389 4.56 -1.87 28.02
C LYS A 389 5.25 -1.24 26.81
N TRP A 390 5.26 0.10 26.74
CA TRP A 390 6.02 0.84 25.73
C TRP A 390 7.50 0.42 25.74
N GLY A 391 8.07 0.21 24.56
CA GLY A 391 9.45 -0.22 24.36
C GLY A 391 9.69 -1.74 24.47
N ASP A 392 8.69 -2.54 24.90
CA ASP A 392 8.84 -4.00 25.00
C ASP A 392 8.53 -4.69 23.66
N ALA A 393 9.56 -4.80 22.82
CA ALA A 393 9.45 -5.44 21.51
C ALA A 393 8.92 -6.88 21.55
N GLU A 394 9.19 -7.66 22.60
CA GLU A 394 8.68 -9.04 22.67
C GLU A 394 7.20 -9.09 22.99
N ALA A 395 6.72 -8.23 23.90
CA ALA A 395 5.29 -8.11 24.18
C ALA A 395 4.52 -7.70 22.92
N PHE A 396 5.04 -6.73 22.15
CA PHE A 396 4.45 -6.34 20.87
C PHE A 396 4.50 -7.46 19.83
N ALA A 397 5.59 -8.21 19.74
CA ALA A 397 5.71 -9.36 18.82
C ALA A 397 4.71 -10.47 19.17
N VAL A 398 4.46 -10.74 20.46
CA VAL A 398 3.43 -11.69 20.90
C VAL A 398 2.05 -11.21 20.49
N LEU A 399 1.73 -9.92 20.68
CA LEU A 399 0.44 -9.37 20.26
C LEU A 399 0.27 -9.39 18.72
N ALA A 400 1.32 -9.09 17.96
CA ALA A 400 1.31 -9.17 16.50
C ALA A 400 1.01 -10.60 16.01
N LYS A 401 1.59 -11.62 16.66
CA LYS A 401 1.27 -13.04 16.37
C LYS A 401 -0.19 -13.35 16.68
N LYS A 402 -0.69 -12.93 17.85
CA LYS A 402 -2.12 -13.10 18.20
C LYS A 402 -3.03 -12.47 17.15
N ILE A 403 -2.71 -11.28 16.65
CA ILE A 403 -3.44 -10.62 15.56
C ILE A 403 -3.38 -11.47 14.28
N ALA A 404 -2.20 -11.88 13.84
CA ALA A 404 -2.01 -12.67 12.62
C ALA A 404 -2.78 -13.99 12.61
N TYR A 405 -2.92 -14.63 13.78
CA TYR A 405 -3.64 -15.89 13.95
C TYR A 405 -5.07 -15.72 14.50
N ARG A 406 -5.54 -14.48 14.71
CA ARG A 406 -6.83 -14.16 15.33
C ARG A 406 -7.08 -14.90 16.65
N GLU A 407 -6.06 -14.97 17.51
CA GLU A 407 -6.13 -15.64 18.80
C GLU A 407 -6.52 -14.68 19.92
N GLY A 408 -7.61 -14.98 20.63
CA GLY A 408 -8.09 -14.20 21.78
C GLY A 408 -8.32 -12.73 21.41
N VAL A 409 -7.63 -11.80 22.09
CA VAL A 409 -7.73 -10.36 21.77
C VAL A 409 -7.31 -10.03 20.33
N GLY A 410 -6.46 -10.89 19.74
CA GLY A 410 -6.01 -10.77 18.36
C GLY A 410 -7.14 -10.75 17.35
N ASP A 411 -8.26 -11.44 17.60
CA ASP A 411 -9.42 -11.42 16.69
C ASP A 411 -10.08 -10.04 16.60
N ILE A 412 -10.17 -9.34 17.73
CA ILE A 412 -10.74 -7.98 17.77
C ILE A 412 -9.81 -6.99 17.06
N LEU A 413 -8.50 -7.11 17.33
CA LEU A 413 -7.48 -6.21 16.78
C LEU A 413 -7.19 -6.46 15.30
N ALA A 414 -7.42 -7.68 14.81
CA ALA A 414 -7.29 -8.05 13.40
C ALA A 414 -8.25 -7.31 12.45
N GLU A 415 -9.29 -6.68 12.98
CA GLU A 415 -10.22 -5.85 12.21
C GLU A 415 -9.69 -4.43 11.90
N GLY A 416 -8.47 -4.10 12.35
CA GLY A 416 -7.88 -2.78 12.22
C GLY A 416 -8.42 -1.76 13.23
N THR A 417 -7.74 -0.62 13.37
CA THR A 417 -7.91 0.31 14.50
C THR A 417 -9.33 0.83 14.64
N TYR A 418 -10.00 1.22 13.54
CA TYR A 418 -11.35 1.78 13.60
C TYR A 418 -12.39 0.77 14.10
N ARG A 419 -12.43 -0.44 13.50
CA ARG A 419 -13.37 -1.49 13.90
C ARG A 419 -13.05 -2.04 15.29
N ALA A 420 -11.77 -2.18 15.62
CA ALA A 420 -11.33 -2.54 16.96
C ALA A 420 -11.79 -1.51 17.99
N ALA A 421 -11.65 -0.21 17.72
CA ALA A 421 -12.12 0.86 18.60
C ALA A 421 -13.64 0.81 18.83
N LEU A 422 -14.44 0.60 17.78
CA LEU A 422 -15.90 0.41 17.92
C LEU A 422 -16.26 -0.83 18.76
N LYS A 423 -15.52 -1.92 18.61
CA LYS A 423 -15.78 -3.16 19.36
C LYS A 423 -15.36 -3.02 20.82
N ILE A 424 -14.14 -2.54 21.08
CA ILE A 424 -13.61 -2.34 22.43
C ILE A 424 -14.44 -1.30 23.18
N GLY A 425 -14.82 -0.20 22.52
CA GLY A 425 -15.64 0.83 23.17
C GLY A 425 -16.99 0.29 23.65
N ARG A 426 -17.64 -0.57 22.86
CA ARG A 426 -18.86 -1.28 23.29
C ARG A 426 -18.61 -2.25 24.45
N LEU A 427 -17.51 -3.02 24.41
CA LEU A 427 -17.18 -3.97 25.48
C LEU A 427 -16.84 -3.28 26.80
N LYS A 428 -16.21 -2.11 26.74
CA LYS A 428 -15.79 -1.34 27.91
C LYS A 428 -16.80 -0.30 28.37
N GLY A 429 -17.84 -0.03 27.57
CA GLY A 429 -18.82 1.03 27.85
C GLY A 429 -18.19 2.43 27.84
N LEU A 430 -17.15 2.63 27.03
CA LEU A 430 -16.37 3.88 26.96
C LEU A 430 -16.08 4.21 25.49
N ASP A 431 -16.12 5.48 25.12
CA ASP A 431 -15.66 5.89 23.80
C ASP A 431 -14.12 5.90 23.75
N VAL A 432 -13.56 5.01 22.93
CA VAL A 432 -12.11 4.89 22.72
C VAL A 432 -11.68 5.37 21.34
N MET A 433 -12.62 5.85 20.51
CA MET A 433 -12.33 6.39 19.17
C MET A 433 -11.32 7.55 19.18
N PRO A 434 -11.27 8.44 20.21
CA PRO A 434 -10.24 9.48 20.28
C PRO A 434 -8.80 8.96 20.27
N TYR A 435 -8.56 7.70 20.64
CA TYR A 435 -7.22 7.08 20.62
C TYR A 435 -6.91 6.37 19.29
N ALA A 436 -7.89 6.23 18.40
CA ALA A 436 -7.71 5.58 17.09
C ALA A 436 -7.21 6.59 16.05
N VAL A 437 -5.90 6.56 15.75
CA VAL A 437 -5.28 7.49 14.80
C VAL A 437 -5.43 6.98 13.37
N GLN A 438 -6.57 7.27 12.76
CA GLN A 438 -6.96 6.78 11.43
C GLN A 438 -7.81 7.80 10.69
N VAL A 439 -7.87 7.70 9.37
CA VAL A 439 -8.87 8.35 8.53
C VAL A 439 -9.57 7.28 7.71
N LYS A 440 -10.91 7.25 7.76
CA LYS A 440 -11.78 6.32 7.02
C LYS A 440 -11.34 4.85 7.07
N GLY A 441 -11.00 4.39 8.26
CA GLY A 441 -10.60 3.02 8.59
C GLY A 441 -9.12 2.73 8.42
N VAL A 442 -8.35 3.63 7.80
CA VAL A 442 -6.93 3.44 7.46
C VAL A 442 -6.07 4.31 8.38
N GLY A 443 -5.12 3.69 9.10
CA GLY A 443 -4.11 4.38 9.89
C GLY A 443 -3.30 5.35 9.04
N VAL A 444 -3.04 6.54 9.58
CA VAL A 444 -2.31 7.63 8.90
C VAL A 444 -0.86 7.19 8.62
N GLY A 445 -0.20 7.65 7.56
CA GLY A 445 1.25 7.46 7.42
C GLY A 445 2.03 8.19 8.53
N ALA A 446 3.33 7.93 8.66
CA ALA A 446 4.18 8.46 9.73
C ALA A 446 4.58 9.93 9.50
N HIS A 447 3.63 10.78 9.09
CA HIS A 447 3.85 12.18 8.76
C HIS A 447 2.80 13.07 9.43
N GLY A 448 3.19 13.68 10.54
CA GLY A 448 2.38 14.51 11.41
C GLY A 448 2.18 15.92 10.88
N ILE A 449 0.95 16.43 11.00
CA ILE A 449 0.57 17.76 10.50
C ILE A 449 0.56 18.84 11.60
N ARG A 450 0.73 18.47 12.87
CA ARG A 450 0.59 19.41 14.01
C ARG A 450 1.62 20.54 13.99
N SER A 451 2.83 20.25 13.52
CA SER A 451 3.91 21.22 13.39
C SER A 451 3.83 22.08 12.12
N GLU A 452 3.10 21.60 11.10
CA GLU A 452 3.08 22.12 9.73
C GLU A 452 4.49 22.19 9.09
N LYS A 453 5.39 21.30 9.49
CA LYS A 453 6.78 21.24 8.98
C LYS A 453 7.10 20.04 8.11
N ASP A 454 6.21 19.07 8.05
CA ASP A 454 6.30 17.96 7.11
C ASP A 454 5.57 18.29 5.80
N TYR A 455 5.61 17.37 4.83
CA TYR A 455 5.07 17.59 3.49
C TYR A 455 3.53 17.49 3.34
N PRO A 456 2.76 16.74 4.18
CA PRO A 456 1.31 16.75 4.08
C PRO A 456 0.71 18.08 4.54
N GLU A 457 -0.30 18.54 3.82
CA GLU A 457 -1.07 19.72 4.21
C GLU A 457 -2.09 19.35 5.30
N ILE A 458 -2.59 20.34 6.04
CA ILE A 458 -3.46 20.09 7.20
C ILE A 458 -4.81 19.43 6.84
N TYR A 459 -5.21 19.43 5.57
CA TYR A 459 -6.44 18.80 5.06
C TYR A 459 -6.16 17.52 4.25
N SER A 460 -4.89 17.18 4.03
CA SER A 460 -4.48 16.15 3.07
C SER A 460 -5.10 14.78 3.34
N TYR A 461 -5.02 14.30 4.58
CA TYR A 461 -5.59 12.99 4.93
C TYR A 461 -7.12 13.01 4.94
N ALA A 462 -7.71 14.08 5.48
CA ALA A 462 -9.16 14.27 5.54
C ALA A 462 -9.79 14.17 4.14
N CYS A 463 -9.19 14.80 3.13
CA CYS A 463 -9.74 14.85 1.77
C CYS A 463 -9.40 13.63 0.89
N SER A 464 -8.30 12.92 1.17
CA SER A 464 -7.78 11.86 0.28
C SER A 464 -8.81 10.75 0.03
N VAL A 465 -8.90 10.31 -1.23
CA VAL A 465 -9.68 9.13 -1.62
C VAL A 465 -8.99 7.83 -1.22
N GLN A 466 -7.70 7.87 -0.88
CA GLN A 466 -6.93 6.75 -0.33
C GLN A 466 -6.89 6.74 1.21
N CYS A 467 -7.70 7.59 1.86
CA CYS A 467 -7.86 7.62 3.31
C CYS A 467 -6.56 8.09 4.00
N GLY A 468 -6.08 7.40 5.05
CA GLY A 468 -4.84 7.73 5.76
C GLY A 468 -3.52 7.47 5.01
N ASP A 469 -3.57 7.17 3.71
CA ASP A 469 -2.36 6.93 2.90
C ASP A 469 -1.57 8.23 2.64
N HIS A 470 -0.27 8.19 2.93
CA HIS A 470 0.67 9.30 2.79
C HIS A 470 1.32 9.38 1.41
N THR A 471 1.29 8.29 0.63
CA THR A 471 1.95 8.20 -0.69
C THR A 471 1.17 8.91 -1.80
N SER A 472 -0.12 9.18 -1.57
CA SER A 472 -1.02 9.86 -2.50
C SER A 472 -2.00 10.76 -1.73
N ILE A 473 -1.55 11.98 -1.43
CA ILE A 473 -2.28 12.92 -0.58
C ILE A 473 -3.10 13.93 -1.40
N ALA A 474 -4.25 14.35 -0.87
CA ALA A 474 -4.93 15.53 -1.37
C ALA A 474 -4.03 16.76 -1.16
N CYS A 475 -3.73 17.49 -2.22
CA CYS A 475 -2.83 18.64 -2.18
C CYS A 475 -3.23 19.65 -3.26
N MET A 476 -3.09 20.93 -2.94
CA MET A 476 -3.28 22.06 -3.85
C MET A 476 -1.95 22.79 -4.07
N PRO A 477 -1.62 23.20 -5.30
CA PRO A 477 -2.40 23.01 -6.53
C PRO A 477 -2.43 21.53 -6.99
N LEU A 478 -3.44 21.16 -7.79
CA LEU A 478 -3.65 19.75 -8.19
C LEU A 478 -2.49 19.18 -9.01
N ASP A 479 -1.69 20.03 -9.65
CA ASP A 479 -0.53 19.63 -10.45
C ASP A 479 0.80 19.67 -9.69
N ASP A 480 0.77 19.91 -8.37
CA ASP A 480 1.91 19.72 -7.47
C ASP A 480 2.33 18.25 -7.50
N SER A 481 3.64 18.00 -7.48
CA SER A 481 4.19 16.64 -7.44
C SER A 481 3.64 15.78 -6.30
N ARG A 482 3.26 16.37 -5.15
CA ARG A 482 2.72 15.68 -3.98
C ARG A 482 1.23 15.31 -4.14
N SER A 483 0.51 16.00 -5.03
CA SER A 483 -0.92 15.80 -5.25
C SER A 483 -1.26 14.40 -5.72
N GLU A 484 -2.36 13.86 -5.19
CA GLU A 484 -2.92 12.59 -5.62
C GLU A 484 -3.23 12.55 -7.12
N HIS A 485 -3.50 13.68 -7.76
CA HIS A 485 -3.71 13.73 -9.22
C HIS A 485 -2.43 13.35 -9.99
N ILE A 486 -1.25 13.77 -9.49
CA ILE A 486 0.03 13.39 -10.08
C ILE A 486 0.40 11.97 -9.68
N ARG A 487 0.18 11.58 -8.41
CA ARG A 487 0.51 10.24 -7.92
C ARG A 487 -0.32 9.14 -8.56
N ILE A 488 -1.58 9.40 -8.93
CA ILE A 488 -2.38 8.46 -9.73
C ILE A 488 -1.66 8.12 -11.04
N PHE A 489 -0.92 9.04 -11.66
CA PHE A 489 -0.17 8.72 -12.87
C PHE A 489 0.96 7.74 -12.58
N ASP A 490 1.71 7.96 -11.49
CA ASP A 490 2.79 7.06 -11.08
C ASP A 490 2.25 5.65 -10.79
N ASP A 491 1.12 5.57 -10.06
CA ASP A 491 0.44 4.31 -9.73
C ASP A 491 -0.22 3.64 -10.94
N SER A 492 -0.60 4.39 -11.98
CA SER A 492 -1.24 3.85 -13.18
C SER A 492 -0.22 3.45 -14.25
N GLY A 493 0.87 4.20 -14.37
CA GLY A 493 2.08 3.79 -15.08
C GLY A 493 2.81 2.63 -14.40
N VAL A 494 2.51 2.42 -13.10
CA VAL A 494 3.10 1.42 -12.20
C VAL A 494 4.63 1.59 -12.15
N ILE A 495 5.05 2.79 -11.76
CA ILE A 495 6.45 3.19 -11.65
C ILE A 495 6.82 3.56 -10.21
N CYS A 496 8.11 3.43 -9.88
CA CYS A 496 8.64 3.92 -8.62
C CYS A 496 8.82 5.43 -8.65
N PHE A 497 8.04 6.16 -7.85
CA PHE A 497 8.12 7.62 -7.85
C PHE A 497 9.38 8.18 -7.19
N PHE A 498 10.11 7.40 -6.38
CA PHE A 498 11.42 7.83 -5.88
C PHE A 498 12.42 8.10 -7.01
N ASN A 499 12.27 7.41 -8.14
CA ASN A 499 13.09 7.62 -9.33
C ASN A 499 12.69 8.88 -10.12
N THR A 500 11.66 9.62 -9.67
CA THR A 500 11.27 10.91 -10.27
C THR A 500 11.77 12.11 -9.45
N PHE A 501 12.39 11.89 -8.28
CA PHE A 501 12.87 12.99 -7.45
C PHE A 501 14.03 13.74 -8.10
N GLY A 502 13.97 15.07 -8.09
CA GLY A 502 14.94 15.92 -8.77
C GLY A 502 14.74 16.06 -10.29
N LEU A 503 13.81 15.31 -10.88
CA LEU A 503 13.53 15.36 -12.32
C LEU A 503 12.34 16.27 -12.64
N PRO A 504 12.37 16.97 -13.79
CA PRO A 504 11.19 17.67 -14.30
C PRO A 504 10.04 16.70 -14.55
N ARG A 505 8.82 17.05 -14.14
CA ARG A 505 7.67 16.14 -14.30
C ARG A 505 7.37 15.80 -15.77
N ALA A 506 7.67 16.73 -16.68
CA ALA A 506 7.53 16.52 -18.12
C ALA A 506 8.25 15.25 -18.61
N LEU A 507 9.41 14.92 -18.02
CA LEU A 507 10.20 13.74 -18.37
C LEU A 507 9.39 12.44 -18.23
N VAL A 508 8.53 12.33 -17.20
CA VAL A 508 7.69 11.14 -16.98
C VAL A 508 6.62 11.01 -18.07
N PHE A 509 6.05 12.13 -18.53
CA PHE A 509 5.12 12.16 -19.66
C PHE A 509 5.82 11.89 -21.00
N ASP A 510 7.04 12.38 -21.17
CA ASP A 510 7.88 12.06 -22.34
C ASP A 510 8.20 10.56 -22.39
N PHE A 511 8.43 9.93 -21.22
CA PHE A 511 8.59 8.49 -21.09
C PHE A 511 7.33 7.74 -21.52
N TYR A 512 6.16 8.21 -21.09
CA TYR A 512 4.88 7.66 -21.50
C TYR A 512 4.65 7.76 -23.00
N LYS A 513 4.94 8.90 -23.60
CA LYS A 513 4.88 9.08 -25.05
C LYS A 513 5.87 8.18 -25.79
N ALA A 514 7.12 8.10 -25.35
CA ALA A 514 8.14 7.27 -25.98
C ALA A 514 7.78 5.77 -25.94
N VAL A 515 7.16 5.32 -24.85
CA VAL A 515 6.71 3.93 -24.72
C VAL A 515 5.44 3.66 -25.53
N THR A 516 4.42 4.51 -25.41
CA THR A 516 3.08 4.21 -25.92
C THR A 516 2.76 4.82 -27.28
N GLY A 517 3.50 5.86 -27.69
CA GLY A 517 3.21 6.69 -28.84
C GLY A 517 2.07 7.69 -28.61
N ILE A 518 1.55 7.79 -27.39
CA ILE A 518 0.41 8.66 -27.05
C ILE A 518 0.92 9.98 -26.47
N GLU A 519 0.50 11.08 -27.08
CA GLU A 519 0.66 12.42 -26.50
C GLU A 519 -0.29 12.56 -25.31
N LEU A 520 0.27 12.95 -24.16
CA LEU A 520 -0.50 13.25 -22.97
C LEU A 520 0.23 14.33 -22.19
N THR A 521 -0.41 15.48 -22.00
CA THR A 521 0.17 16.57 -21.21
C THR A 521 -0.19 16.44 -19.74
N LYS A 522 0.62 17.05 -18.86
CA LYS A 522 0.31 17.17 -17.43
C LYS A 522 -1.05 17.84 -17.20
N GLU A 523 -1.36 18.87 -17.97
CA GLU A 523 -2.61 19.61 -17.87
C GLU A 523 -3.82 18.76 -18.26
N GLU A 524 -3.74 18.05 -19.39
CA GLU A 524 -4.79 17.12 -19.82
C GLU A 524 -4.98 16.03 -18.77
N TRP A 525 -3.89 15.45 -18.27
CA TRP A 525 -3.94 14.42 -17.24
C TRP A 525 -4.65 14.89 -15.97
N VAL A 526 -4.20 16.01 -15.38
CA VAL A 526 -4.73 16.53 -14.11
C VAL A 526 -6.20 16.92 -14.25
N ASN A 527 -6.57 17.63 -15.31
CA ASN A 527 -7.91 18.20 -15.45
C ASN A 527 -8.95 17.22 -16.00
N THR A 528 -8.53 16.08 -16.57
CA THR A 528 -9.45 15.11 -17.19
C THR A 528 -9.29 13.70 -16.64
N LYS A 529 -8.15 13.04 -16.91
CA LYS A 529 -7.96 11.60 -16.65
C LYS A 529 -7.82 11.29 -15.15
N ALA A 530 -6.94 12.01 -14.45
CA ALA A 530 -6.83 11.93 -13.00
C ALA A 530 -8.15 12.31 -12.32
N MET A 531 -8.80 13.37 -12.82
CA MET A 531 -10.09 13.82 -12.29
C MET A 531 -11.16 12.72 -12.39
N LYS A 532 -11.28 12.01 -13.52
CA LYS A 532 -12.17 10.84 -13.67
C LYS A 532 -11.91 9.80 -12.60
N ILE A 533 -10.64 9.45 -12.37
CA ILE A 533 -10.23 8.42 -11.40
C ILE A 533 -10.56 8.85 -9.97
N ILE A 534 -10.30 10.11 -9.62
CA ILE A 534 -10.69 10.70 -8.33
C ILE A 534 -12.20 10.60 -8.10
N GLN A 535 -13.02 10.92 -9.11
CA GLN A 535 -14.48 10.81 -8.97
C GLN A 535 -14.94 9.37 -8.75
N LEU A 536 -14.35 8.39 -9.46
CA LEU A 536 -14.67 6.97 -9.27
C LEU A 536 -14.30 6.48 -7.87
N GLN A 537 -13.07 6.77 -7.41
CA GLN A 537 -12.62 6.38 -6.07
C GLN A 537 -13.46 7.05 -4.98
N ARG A 538 -13.77 8.34 -5.14
CA ARG A 538 -14.63 9.07 -4.20
C ARG A 538 -16.01 8.46 -4.14
N ALA A 539 -16.65 8.20 -5.30
CA ALA A 539 -17.97 7.60 -5.33
C ALA A 539 -18.01 6.26 -4.60
N MET A 540 -17.07 5.35 -4.91
CA MET A 540 -16.97 4.05 -4.25
C MET A 540 -16.71 4.16 -2.74
N LEU A 541 -15.86 5.10 -2.31
CA LEU A 541 -15.60 5.34 -0.90
C LEU A 541 -16.86 5.81 -0.15
N LEU A 542 -17.66 6.70 -0.74
CA LEU A 542 -18.89 7.21 -0.14
C LEU A 542 -20.04 6.20 -0.15
N LEU A 543 -20.15 5.41 -1.22
CA LEU A 543 -21.11 4.30 -1.29
C LEU A 543 -20.80 3.25 -0.20
N GLY A 544 -19.51 2.97 0.03
CA GLY A 544 -19.01 2.11 1.11
C GLY A 544 -19.62 0.71 1.10
N GLY A 545 -20.04 0.26 2.30
CA GLY A 545 -20.76 -0.99 2.55
C GLY A 545 -19.91 -2.28 2.48
N PRO A 546 -20.45 -3.41 2.92
CA PRO A 546 -21.78 -3.53 3.53
C PRO A 546 -21.79 -3.10 5.01
N ASP A 547 -20.65 -3.15 5.70
CA ASP A 547 -20.56 -2.95 7.15
C ASP A 547 -20.33 -1.49 7.58
N LEU A 548 -19.59 -0.70 6.79
CA LEU A 548 -19.26 0.70 7.08
C LEU A 548 -19.57 1.61 5.90
N ARG A 549 -20.04 2.83 6.18
CA ARG A 549 -20.19 3.93 5.22
C ARG A 549 -19.58 5.20 5.80
N TRP A 550 -18.95 6.00 4.96
CA TRP A 550 -18.32 7.26 5.38
C TRP A 550 -19.22 8.43 5.02
N ASN A 551 -19.68 9.15 6.05
CA ASN A 551 -20.27 10.48 5.88
C ASN A 551 -19.15 11.54 5.82
N PRO A 552 -18.93 12.24 4.71
CA PRO A 552 -17.95 13.32 4.56
C PRO A 552 -18.01 14.41 5.62
N GLU A 553 -19.21 14.80 6.06
CA GLU A 553 -19.41 15.87 7.03
C GLU A 553 -18.84 15.51 8.41
N ILE A 554 -18.64 14.22 8.66
CA ILE A 554 -18.10 13.66 9.91
C ILE A 554 -16.69 13.10 9.71
N HIS A 555 -16.46 12.41 8.58
CA HIS A 555 -15.30 11.54 8.38
C HIS A 555 -14.25 12.10 7.40
N ASP A 556 -14.52 13.19 6.69
CA ASP A 556 -13.44 13.99 6.08
C ASP A 556 -12.91 14.97 7.13
N ASP A 557 -12.31 14.38 8.17
CA ASP A 557 -11.64 15.06 9.26
C ASP A 557 -10.35 14.32 9.62
N ASN A 558 -9.42 15.02 10.26
CA ASN A 558 -8.21 14.44 10.80
C ASN A 558 -8.52 13.68 12.10
N PRO A 559 -7.63 12.75 12.52
CA PRO A 559 -7.72 12.15 13.85
C PRO A 559 -7.80 13.24 14.94
N PRO A 560 -8.63 13.07 15.99
CA PRO A 560 -8.74 14.05 17.08
C PRO A 560 -7.39 14.48 17.67
N ARG A 561 -6.43 13.55 17.74
CA ARG A 561 -5.05 13.77 18.19
C ARG A 561 -4.36 14.95 17.50
N PHE A 562 -4.64 15.20 16.22
CA PHE A 562 -3.97 16.26 15.46
C PHE A 562 -4.47 17.66 15.84
N TYR A 563 -5.60 17.77 16.55
CA TYR A 563 -6.09 19.02 17.13
C TYR A 563 -5.56 19.27 18.54
N GLU A 564 -4.82 18.32 19.13
CA GLU A 564 -4.20 18.49 20.44
C GLU A 564 -2.82 19.15 20.29
N PRO A 565 -2.44 20.11 21.15
CA PRO A 565 -1.12 20.73 21.12
C PRO A 565 0.01 19.72 21.31
N LEU A 566 1.09 19.86 20.53
CA LEU A 566 2.32 19.09 20.70
C LEU A 566 2.85 19.26 22.14
N PRO A 567 3.10 18.17 22.87
CA PRO A 567 3.48 18.26 24.28
C PRO A 567 4.96 18.62 24.49
N SER A 568 5.81 18.33 23.51
CA SER A 568 7.27 18.51 23.58
C SER A 568 7.88 18.96 22.25
N GLY A 569 9.22 19.03 22.19
CA GLY A 569 9.97 19.38 21.00
C GLY A 569 10.01 20.87 20.63
N PRO A 570 10.68 21.21 19.52
CA PRO A 570 10.85 22.58 19.02
C PRO A 570 9.52 23.25 18.63
N PHE A 571 8.48 22.46 18.36
CA PHE A 571 7.14 22.94 18.00
C PHE A 571 6.10 22.74 19.12
N LYS A 572 6.55 22.57 20.36
CA LYS A 572 5.67 22.45 21.53
C LYS A 572 4.57 23.52 21.54
N GLY A 573 3.34 23.10 21.79
CA GLY A 573 2.16 23.96 21.84
C GLY A 573 1.49 24.20 20.50
N LYS A 574 2.08 23.76 19.37
CA LYS A 574 1.43 23.81 18.05
C LYS A 574 0.39 22.70 17.89
N ALA A 575 -0.71 23.03 17.22
CA ALA A 575 -1.76 22.12 16.78
C ALA A 575 -2.37 22.67 15.50
N VAL A 576 -3.07 21.84 14.73
CA VAL A 576 -3.90 22.35 13.63
C VAL A 576 -5.19 22.96 14.16
N GLU A 577 -5.69 24.00 13.48
CA GLU A 577 -6.96 24.65 13.84
C GLU A 577 -8.10 24.10 12.98
N ARG A 578 -9.16 23.59 13.62
CA ARG A 578 -10.34 23.01 12.94
C ARG A 578 -10.93 23.95 11.88
N ALA A 579 -11.10 25.23 12.21
CA ALA A 579 -11.65 26.22 11.29
C ALA A 579 -10.83 26.36 10.00
N ARG A 580 -9.50 26.31 10.11
CA ARG A 580 -8.59 26.38 8.96
C ARG A 580 -8.62 25.09 8.14
N VAL A 581 -8.65 23.92 8.82
CA VAL A 581 -8.83 22.63 8.13
C VAL A 581 -10.11 22.63 7.32
N ASP A 582 -11.24 23.10 7.89
CA ASP A 582 -12.51 23.18 7.18
C ASP A 582 -12.49 24.16 6.00
N GLU A 583 -11.82 25.29 6.13
CA GLU A 583 -11.64 26.25 5.04
C GLU A 583 -10.83 25.66 3.87
N GLU A 584 -9.66 25.08 4.14
CA GLU A 584 -8.79 24.50 3.13
C GLU A 584 -9.39 23.23 2.49
N LYS A 585 -10.11 22.43 3.27
CA LYS A 585 -10.92 21.30 2.79
C LYS A 585 -11.96 21.75 1.78
N ARG A 586 -12.71 22.84 2.05
CA ARG A 586 -13.71 23.37 1.10
C ARG A 586 -13.07 23.89 -0.19
N LYS A 587 -11.91 24.54 -0.09
CA LYS A 587 -11.13 24.96 -1.27
C LYS A 587 -10.72 23.74 -2.11
N TYR A 588 -10.28 22.66 -1.47
CA TYR A 588 -9.98 21.42 -2.17
C TYR A 588 -11.22 20.84 -2.86
N TYR A 589 -12.36 20.75 -2.16
CA TYR A 589 -13.62 20.26 -2.72
C TYR A 589 -14.04 21.03 -3.96
N GLU A 590 -14.01 22.36 -3.91
CA GLU A 590 -14.33 23.19 -5.06
C GLU A 590 -13.42 22.88 -6.25
N LEU A 591 -12.11 22.77 -6.01
CA LEU A 591 -11.11 22.53 -7.03
C LEU A 591 -11.25 21.17 -7.71
N VAL A 592 -11.64 20.12 -6.96
CA VAL A 592 -11.89 18.78 -7.52
C VAL A 592 -13.35 18.55 -7.94
N GLY A 593 -14.19 19.58 -7.86
CA GLY A 593 -15.56 19.53 -8.35
C GLY A 593 -16.55 18.78 -7.44
N TRP A 594 -16.34 18.83 -6.13
CA TRP A 594 -17.26 18.35 -5.11
C TRP A 594 -18.08 19.51 -4.51
N ASP A 595 -19.27 19.21 -3.99
CA ASP A 595 -20.12 20.18 -3.28
C ASP A 595 -19.58 20.51 -1.87
N GLU A 596 -20.23 21.42 -1.13
CA GLU A 596 -19.79 21.77 0.23
C GLU A 596 -19.81 20.61 1.22
N ARG A 597 -20.54 19.52 0.92
CA ARG A 597 -20.56 18.28 1.70
C ARG A 597 -19.55 17.26 1.18
N GLY A 598 -18.69 17.61 0.22
CA GLY A 598 -17.68 16.71 -0.34
C GLY A 598 -18.24 15.63 -1.27
N ILE A 599 -19.46 15.78 -1.79
CA ILE A 599 -20.05 14.85 -2.75
C ILE A 599 -19.78 15.34 -4.17
N PRO A 600 -19.33 14.48 -5.11
CA PRO A 600 -19.12 14.86 -6.50
C PRO A 600 -20.33 15.56 -7.14
N LYS A 601 -20.11 16.74 -7.73
CA LYS A 601 -21.16 17.53 -8.40
C LYS A 601 -21.63 16.84 -9.68
N SER A 602 -22.93 16.81 -9.92
CA SER A 602 -23.50 16.14 -11.11
C SER A 602 -22.97 16.71 -12.42
N GLU A 603 -22.81 18.04 -12.50
CA GLU A 603 -22.28 18.71 -13.69
C GLU A 603 -20.85 18.26 -14.03
N VAL A 604 -20.03 18.01 -13.00
CA VAL A 604 -18.64 17.55 -13.15
C VAL A 604 -18.61 16.11 -13.62
N LEU A 605 -19.42 15.23 -13.02
CA LEU A 605 -19.52 13.82 -13.43
C LEU A 605 -19.98 13.69 -14.88
N ARG A 606 -21.04 14.40 -15.29
CA ARG A 606 -21.53 14.39 -16.67
C ARG A 606 -20.51 14.93 -17.66
N ARG A 607 -19.80 16.02 -17.32
CA ARG A 607 -18.70 16.56 -18.15
C ARG A 607 -17.58 15.54 -18.36
N LEU A 608 -17.31 14.69 -17.37
CA LEU A 608 -16.29 13.66 -17.42
C LEU A 608 -16.79 12.33 -18.03
N GLY A 609 -18.07 12.25 -18.42
CA GLY A 609 -18.68 11.04 -18.99
C GLY A 609 -18.97 9.95 -17.96
N LEU A 610 -19.29 10.33 -16.72
CA LEU A 610 -19.57 9.45 -15.58
C LEU A 610 -21.05 9.50 -15.16
N ASP A 611 -21.98 9.44 -16.12
CA ASP A 611 -23.43 9.54 -15.90
C ASP A 611 -24.00 8.42 -15.02
N ASP A 612 -23.41 7.23 -15.09
CA ASP A 612 -23.77 6.08 -14.25
C ASP A 612 -23.31 6.27 -12.79
N VAL A 613 -22.16 6.89 -12.57
CA VAL A 613 -21.70 7.36 -11.26
C VAL A 613 -22.64 8.43 -10.72
N ASP A 614 -23.03 9.39 -11.55
CA ASP A 614 -23.95 10.47 -11.18
C ASP A 614 -25.27 9.90 -10.63
N LYS A 615 -25.85 8.94 -11.35
CA LYS A 615 -27.06 8.20 -10.93
C LYS A 615 -26.87 7.45 -9.62
N ALA A 616 -25.74 6.76 -9.45
CA ALA A 616 -25.48 5.99 -8.23
C ALA A 616 -25.33 6.88 -6.98
N LEU A 617 -24.89 8.14 -7.16
CA LEU A 617 -24.71 9.11 -6.09
C LEU A 617 -25.98 9.94 -5.79
N GLU A 618 -27.05 9.82 -6.58
CA GLU A 618 -28.32 10.52 -6.31
C GLU A 618 -28.84 10.25 -4.89
N LYS A 619 -28.65 9.04 -4.37
CA LYS A 619 -29.06 8.67 -3.00
C LYS A 619 -28.27 9.35 -1.87
N LEU A 620 -27.15 10.00 -2.20
CA LEU A 620 -26.34 10.75 -1.24
C LEU A 620 -26.61 12.27 -1.34
N ARG A 621 -27.34 12.71 -2.37
CA ARG A 621 -27.71 14.11 -2.55
C ARG A 621 -28.93 14.44 -1.74
#